data_AF-A0A8I1X183-F1
#
_entry.id   AF-A0A8I1X183-F1
#
_cell.length_a   1.000
_cell.length_b   1.000
_cell.length_c   1.000
_cell.angle_alpha   90.00
_cell.angle_beta   90.00
_cell.angle_gamma   90.00
#
_symmetry.space_group_name_H-M   'P 1'
#
loop_
_entity.id
_entity.type
_entity.pdbx_description
1 polymer ?
#
loop_
_entity_poly.entity_id
_entity_poly.type
_entity_poly.pdbx_seq_one_letter_code
_entity_poly.pdbx_strand_id
1 'polypeptide(L)'
;MISLLVLLDPLPLVIPQINVVDKIGCGTGCHIRFQQISQMEEIDNGWRKVKVRSTTFIWDYETNQFEQKSFRGEVGSGVSESWNYANCQKKLFTSRLENYSSEPPLGESGGIDLLVFEDGKPIFETVFGSPFQQWAVMCPHTETAKEGNQYLNDHAGHWKEILKKIRRKN
;
A
#
# COMPACT_ATOMS: atom_id res chain seq x y z
N MET A 1 30.11 -46.16 10.64
CA MET A 1 29.13 -45.19 11.16
C MET A 1 29.15 -43.99 10.23
N ILE A 2 28.11 -43.80 9.42
CA ILE A 2 27.99 -42.64 8.52
C ILE A 2 27.06 -41.65 9.23
N SER A 3 27.63 -40.56 9.76
CA SER A 3 26.85 -39.45 10.30
C SER A 3 26.12 -38.76 9.16
N LEU A 4 24.78 -38.89 9.14
CA LEU A 4 23.90 -38.07 8.33
C LEU A 4 23.77 -36.69 8.98
N LEU A 5 24.60 -35.74 8.55
CA LEU A 5 24.36 -34.31 8.79
C LEU A 5 23.35 -33.86 7.73
N VAL A 6 22.07 -33.84 8.12
CA VAL A 6 21.01 -33.20 7.32
C VAL A 6 21.22 -31.70 7.39
N LEU A 7 21.69 -31.11 6.31
CA LEU A 7 21.62 -29.67 6.05
C LEU A 7 20.14 -29.29 5.97
N LEU A 8 19.58 -28.74 7.05
CA LEU A 8 18.34 -27.98 6.95
C LEU A 8 18.68 -26.64 6.30
N ASP A 9 18.52 -26.54 4.98
CA ASP A 9 18.42 -25.24 4.34
C ASP A 9 17.18 -24.53 4.90
N PRO A 10 17.32 -23.35 5.53
CA PRO A 10 16.16 -22.60 5.98
C PRO A 10 15.34 -22.25 4.74
N LEU A 11 14.11 -22.76 4.68
CA LEU A 11 13.15 -22.39 3.64
C LEU A 11 13.08 -20.87 3.56
N PRO A 12 13.10 -20.29 2.35
CA PRO A 12 13.00 -18.84 2.20
C PRO A 12 11.72 -18.38 2.89
N LEU A 13 11.86 -17.42 3.81
CA LEU A 13 10.74 -16.85 4.54
C LEU A 13 9.80 -16.14 3.54
N VAL A 14 8.73 -16.82 3.13
CA VAL A 14 7.69 -16.25 2.27
C VAL A 14 6.82 -15.34 3.12
N ILE A 15 6.80 -14.04 2.80
CA ILE A 15 5.95 -13.05 3.48
C ILE A 15 4.63 -12.90 2.71
N PRO A 16 3.47 -13.24 3.33
CA PRO A 16 2.17 -13.07 2.69
C PRO A 16 1.86 -11.60 2.37
N GLN A 17 1.29 -11.33 1.19
CA GLN A 17 0.84 -10.00 0.76
C GLN A 17 -0.60 -9.75 1.23
N ILE A 18 -0.79 -9.59 2.54
CA ILE A 18 -2.15 -9.47 3.12
C ILE A 18 -2.37 -8.17 3.88
N ASN A 19 -1.31 -7.46 4.29
CA ASN A 19 -1.41 -6.21 5.07
C ASN A 19 -1.04 -4.97 4.24
N VAL A 20 -0.88 -5.12 2.92
CA VAL A 20 -0.53 -4.04 1.99
C VAL A 20 -1.41 -4.12 0.74
N VAL A 21 -1.61 -2.98 0.09
CA VAL A 21 -2.27 -2.92 -1.21
C VAL A 21 -1.21 -3.16 -2.28
N ASP A 22 -1.34 -4.21 -3.08
CA ASP A 22 -0.36 -4.58 -4.11
C ASP A 22 -0.02 -3.44 -5.08
N LYS A 23 -1.00 -2.59 -5.40
CA LYS A 23 -0.86 -1.51 -6.38
C LYS A 23 -1.80 -0.35 -6.10
N ILE A 24 -1.26 0.87 -6.15
CA ILE A 24 -2.04 2.11 -6.10
C ILE A 24 -1.64 3.03 -7.27
N GLY A 25 -2.61 3.76 -7.83
CA GLY A 25 -2.35 4.79 -8.84
C GLY A 25 -1.80 6.07 -8.21
N CYS A 26 -0.87 6.74 -8.91
CA CYS A 26 -0.31 8.04 -8.50
C CYS A 26 -0.60 9.18 -9.50
N GLY A 27 -1.66 9.00 -10.32
CA GLY A 27 -2.04 9.92 -11.40
C GLY A 27 -1.91 9.29 -12.79
N THR A 28 -2.15 10.10 -13.83
CA THR A 28 -2.10 9.64 -15.22
C THR A 28 -0.74 9.07 -15.57
N GLY A 29 -0.71 7.83 -16.05
CA GLY A 29 0.54 7.16 -16.42
C GLY A 29 1.44 6.80 -15.24
N CYS A 30 0.93 6.77 -14.00
CA CYS A 30 1.74 6.48 -12.81
C CYS A 30 1.08 5.42 -11.93
N HIS A 31 1.86 4.42 -11.47
CA HIS A 31 1.44 3.57 -10.37
C HIS A 31 2.60 3.19 -9.46
N ILE A 32 2.28 2.91 -8.20
CA ILE A 32 3.21 2.38 -7.21
C ILE A 32 2.77 0.96 -6.90
N ARG A 33 3.71 0.02 -6.93
CA ARG A 33 3.53 -1.34 -6.40
C ARG A 33 4.08 -1.42 -5.00
N PHE A 34 3.38 -2.08 -4.11
CA PHE A 34 3.86 -2.33 -2.76
C PHE A 34 4.09 -3.83 -2.57
N GLN A 35 5.15 -4.15 -1.83
CA GLN A 35 5.49 -5.50 -1.41
C GLN A 35 5.66 -5.49 0.10
N GLN A 36 4.90 -6.33 0.79
CA GLN A 36 5.11 -6.63 2.19
C GLN A 36 6.40 -7.45 2.32
N ILE A 37 7.36 -6.96 3.12
CA ILE A 37 8.67 -7.60 3.32
C ILE A 37 8.95 -7.97 4.78
N SER A 38 8.00 -7.72 5.69
CA SER A 38 7.99 -8.26 7.06
C SER A 38 6.62 -8.84 7.41
N GLN A 39 6.54 -9.62 8.48
CA GLN A 39 5.24 -9.87 9.11
C GLN A 39 4.67 -8.57 9.68
N MET A 40 3.34 -8.52 9.84
CA MET A 40 2.70 -7.44 10.59
C MET A 40 2.93 -7.69 12.08
N GLU A 41 3.32 -6.64 12.79
CA GLU A 41 3.62 -6.68 14.21
C GLU A 41 2.68 -5.74 14.95
N GLU A 42 2.06 -6.21 16.04
CA GLU A 42 1.38 -5.34 16.99
C GLU A 42 2.44 -4.70 17.90
N ILE A 43 2.31 -3.40 18.14
CA ILE A 43 3.15 -2.59 19.02
C ILE A 43 2.26 -1.82 20.00
N ASP A 44 2.87 -1.04 20.91
CA ASP A 44 2.15 -0.42 22.03
C ASP A 44 0.95 0.45 21.62
N ASN A 45 -0.05 0.53 22.50
CA ASN A 45 -1.20 1.45 22.39
C ASN A 45 -2.09 1.24 21.14
N GLY A 46 -2.23 0.00 20.68
CA GLY A 46 -3.09 -0.36 19.55
C GLY A 46 -2.54 0.04 18.19
N TRP A 47 -1.24 0.34 18.14
CA TRP A 47 -0.50 0.51 16.91
C TRP A 47 -0.04 -0.84 16.38
N ARG A 48 0.06 -0.93 15.07
CA ARG A 48 0.68 -2.05 14.37
C ARG A 48 1.57 -1.52 13.27
N LYS A 49 2.57 -2.29 12.90
CA LYS A 49 3.53 -1.93 11.85
C LYS A 49 3.81 -3.07 10.88
N VAL A 50 4.19 -2.70 9.67
CA VAL A 50 4.65 -3.63 8.65
C VAL A 50 5.69 -2.95 7.77
N LYS A 51 6.77 -3.66 7.45
CA LYS A 51 7.79 -3.17 6.53
C LYS A 51 7.35 -3.43 5.09
N VAL A 52 7.43 -2.40 4.27
CA VAL A 52 6.98 -2.41 2.89
C VAL A 52 8.10 -1.92 1.97
N ARG A 53 8.18 -2.52 0.79
CA ARG A 53 8.94 -2.00 -0.34
C ARG A 53 7.96 -1.41 -1.34
N SER A 54 8.17 -0.16 -1.72
CA SER A 54 7.43 0.50 -2.79
C SER A 54 8.30 0.60 -4.05
N THR A 55 7.68 0.36 -5.20
CA THR A 55 8.32 0.51 -6.51
C THR A 55 7.43 1.36 -7.40
N THR A 56 7.96 2.50 -7.86
CA THR A 56 7.24 3.44 -8.73
C THR A 56 7.43 3.06 -10.20
N PHE A 57 6.33 3.06 -10.94
CA PHE A 57 6.28 2.82 -12.37
C PHE A 57 5.63 4.00 -13.08
N ILE A 58 6.32 4.55 -14.07
CA ILE A 58 5.88 5.70 -14.86
C ILE A 58 5.79 5.27 -16.33
N TRP A 59 4.71 5.69 -16.99
CA TRP A 59 4.48 5.47 -18.41
C TRP A 59 5.48 6.27 -19.23
N ASP A 60 6.22 5.58 -20.08
CA ASP A 60 7.01 6.18 -21.12
C ASP A 60 6.19 6.21 -22.43
N TYR A 61 6.00 7.41 -22.96
CA TYR A 61 5.25 7.66 -24.18
C TYR A 61 6.06 7.34 -25.45
N GLU A 62 7.38 7.30 -25.38
CA GLU A 62 8.24 6.93 -26.51
C GLU A 62 8.21 5.42 -26.73
N THR A 63 8.44 4.65 -25.66
CA THR A 63 8.44 3.18 -25.73
C THR A 63 7.05 2.55 -25.57
N ASN A 64 6.04 3.33 -25.15
CA ASN A 64 4.69 2.86 -24.82
C ASN A 64 4.68 1.74 -23.76
N GLN A 65 5.54 1.87 -22.75
CA GLN A 65 5.67 0.90 -21.65
C GLN A 65 5.74 1.59 -20.30
N PHE A 66 5.41 0.86 -19.24
CA PHE A 66 5.69 1.31 -17.87
C PHE A 66 7.13 0.98 -17.51
N GLU A 67 7.90 2.00 -17.15
CA GLU A 67 9.27 1.86 -16.67
C GLU A 67 9.34 2.05 -15.16
N GLN A 68 10.15 1.23 -14.49
CA GLN A 68 10.50 1.48 -13.09
C GLN A 68 11.41 2.72 -13.02
N LYS A 69 10.92 3.81 -12.44
CA LYS A 69 11.70 5.03 -12.17
C LYS A 69 10.98 5.94 -11.17
N SER A 70 11.74 6.77 -10.46
CA SER A 70 11.17 7.89 -9.71
C SER A 70 10.71 9.01 -10.67
N PHE A 71 9.94 9.97 -10.16
CA PHE A 71 9.53 11.13 -10.97
C PHE A 71 10.77 11.90 -11.44
N ARG A 72 10.95 11.98 -12.78
CA ARG A 72 12.14 12.56 -13.44
C ARG A 72 13.47 11.87 -13.10
N GLY A 73 13.44 10.65 -12.56
CA GLY A 73 14.62 9.83 -12.30
C GLY A 73 15.01 8.94 -13.48
N GLU A 74 16.13 8.24 -13.31
CA GLU A 74 16.64 7.27 -14.27
C GLU A 74 15.87 5.94 -14.21
N VAL A 75 15.86 5.20 -15.31
CA VAL A 75 15.31 3.83 -15.36
C VAL A 75 16.05 2.96 -14.34
N GLY A 76 15.28 2.20 -13.55
CA GLY A 76 15.77 1.40 -12.43
C GLY A 76 15.67 2.11 -11.07
N SER A 77 15.45 3.43 -11.03
CA SER A 77 15.20 4.18 -9.78
C SER A 77 13.78 3.98 -9.24
N GLY A 78 13.40 4.71 -8.18
CA GLY A 78 12.01 4.72 -7.68
C GLY A 78 11.63 3.53 -6.80
N VAL A 79 12.61 2.86 -6.21
CA VAL A 79 12.43 1.87 -5.15
C VAL A 79 12.69 2.53 -3.80
N SER A 80 11.81 2.31 -2.83
CA SER A 80 12.05 2.71 -1.45
C SER A 80 11.50 1.68 -0.47
N GLU A 81 12.09 1.61 0.72
CA GLU A 81 11.56 0.82 1.82
C GLU A 81 11.07 1.76 2.92
N SER A 82 9.96 1.40 3.53
CA SER A 82 9.38 2.15 4.65
C SER A 82 8.65 1.20 5.59
N TRP A 83 8.34 1.69 6.77
CA TRP A 83 7.45 1.10 7.73
C TRP A 83 6.10 1.80 7.65
N ASN A 84 5.06 1.04 7.38
CA ASN A 84 3.69 1.51 7.49
C ASN A 84 3.18 1.21 8.90
N TYR A 85 2.59 2.21 9.54
CA TYR A 85 2.00 2.12 10.87
C TYR A 85 0.52 2.43 10.79
N ALA A 86 -0.29 1.68 11.52
CA ALA A 86 -1.70 1.94 11.65
C ALA A 86 -2.15 1.83 13.11
N ASN A 87 -2.95 2.79 13.57
CA ASN A 87 -3.73 2.67 14.79
C ASN A 87 -5.20 2.62 14.43
N CYS A 88 -5.83 1.47 14.63
CA CYS A 88 -7.18 1.25 14.09
C CYS A 88 -8.28 1.78 15.00
N GLN A 89 -7.98 1.89 16.29
CA GLN A 89 -8.88 2.50 17.27
C GLN A 89 -8.92 4.02 17.07
N LYS A 90 -7.75 4.64 16.91
CA LYS A 90 -7.61 6.09 16.68
C LYS A 90 -7.79 6.50 15.21
N LYS A 91 -7.93 5.54 14.29
CA LYS A 91 -8.01 5.75 12.83
C LYS A 91 -6.81 6.55 12.27
N LEU A 92 -5.61 6.22 12.72
CA LEU A 92 -4.38 6.86 12.28
C LEU A 92 -3.58 5.94 11.36
N PHE A 93 -2.89 6.54 10.39
CA PHE A 93 -1.96 5.89 9.50
C PHE A 93 -0.76 6.81 9.28
N THR A 94 0.43 6.23 9.22
CA THR A 94 1.64 6.97 8.85
C THR A 94 2.69 6.03 8.27
N SER A 95 3.59 6.57 7.44
CA SER A 95 4.71 5.84 6.86
C SER A 95 6.04 6.48 7.27
N ARG A 96 7.00 5.70 7.75
CA ARG A 96 8.32 6.18 8.21
C ARG A 96 9.46 5.37 7.62
N LEU A 97 10.63 5.98 7.46
CA LEU A 97 11.83 5.25 7.07
C LEU A 97 12.37 4.44 8.27
N GLU A 98 12.23 4.99 9.46
CA GLU A 98 12.70 4.44 10.72
C GLU A 98 11.74 3.40 11.30
N ASN A 99 12.32 2.43 12.01
CA ASN A 99 11.60 1.42 12.76
C ASN A 99 11.31 1.89 14.18
N TYR A 100 10.04 2.09 14.53
CA TYR A 100 9.59 2.45 15.87
C TYR A 100 8.97 1.23 16.54
N SER A 101 9.31 1.04 17.82
CA SER A 101 8.69 0.01 18.68
C SER A 101 7.53 0.54 19.51
N SER A 102 7.22 1.83 19.38
CA SER A 102 6.14 2.54 20.07
C SER A 102 5.44 3.49 19.08
N GLU A 103 4.55 4.35 19.58
CA GLU A 103 3.83 5.34 18.77
C GLU A 103 4.81 6.13 17.86
N PRO A 104 4.68 6.00 16.52
CA PRO A 104 5.54 6.71 15.59
C PRO A 104 5.20 8.21 15.61
N PRO A 105 6.18 9.10 15.36
CA PRO A 105 5.89 10.52 15.21
C PRO A 105 4.90 10.72 14.07
N LEU A 106 3.95 11.64 14.23
CA LEU A 106 3.04 12.11 13.17
C LEU A 106 3.60 13.43 12.64
N GLY A 107 3.82 13.60 11.32
CA GLY A 107 4.31 14.85 10.72
C GLY A 107 5.64 14.80 9.95
N GLU A 108 5.82 15.89 9.16
CA GLU A 108 6.89 16.43 8.29
C GLU A 108 7.83 15.51 7.48
N SER A 109 8.16 14.30 7.91
CA SER A 109 9.06 13.41 7.18
C SER A 109 8.48 11.99 7.05
N GLY A 110 7.54 11.85 6.12
CA GLY A 110 6.98 10.56 5.72
C GLY A 110 5.49 10.68 5.44
N GLY A 111 5.05 10.19 4.28
CA GLY A 111 3.78 10.55 3.65
C GLY A 111 2.52 10.45 4.54
N ILE A 112 1.57 11.32 4.17
CA ILE A 112 0.16 11.44 4.57
C ILE A 112 -0.15 10.88 5.98
N ASP A 113 0.00 11.76 6.96
CA ASP A 113 -0.06 11.48 8.40
C ASP A 113 -1.45 11.33 9.00
N LEU A 114 -2.50 11.62 8.24
CA LEU A 114 -3.87 11.57 8.73
C LEU A 114 -4.74 10.84 7.73
N LEU A 115 -5.47 9.85 8.26
CA LEU A 115 -6.59 9.29 7.53
C LEU A 115 -7.68 10.37 7.49
N VAL A 116 -7.82 11.02 6.35
CA VAL A 116 -8.85 12.04 6.17
C VAL A 116 -10.17 11.34 5.86
N PHE A 117 -11.07 11.38 6.83
CA PHE A 117 -12.49 11.14 6.60
C PHE A 117 -13.17 12.49 6.44
N GLU A 118 -13.86 12.69 5.32
CA GLU A 118 -14.72 13.86 5.10
C GLU A 118 -16.17 13.40 5.14
N ASP A 119 -16.98 14.01 6.01
CA ASP A 119 -18.38 13.64 6.24
C ASP A 119 -18.61 12.15 6.50
N GLY A 120 -17.69 11.52 7.26
CA GLY A 120 -17.74 10.09 7.57
C GLY A 120 -17.33 9.17 6.42
N LYS A 121 -16.93 9.72 5.26
CA LYS A 121 -16.48 8.95 4.10
C LYS A 121 -14.95 9.00 3.97
N PRO A 122 -14.32 7.87 3.60
CA PRO A 122 -12.88 7.88 3.36
C PRO A 122 -12.53 8.75 2.15
N ILE A 123 -11.50 9.58 2.28
CA ILE A 123 -10.92 10.26 1.13
C ILE A 123 -9.96 9.31 0.41
N PHE A 124 -10.19 9.14 -0.89
CA PHE A 124 -9.38 8.27 -1.76
C PHE A 124 -8.44 9.06 -2.68
N GLU A 125 -8.60 10.38 -2.75
CA GLU A 125 -7.91 11.25 -3.70
C GLU A 125 -6.64 11.83 -3.10
N THR A 126 -5.52 11.13 -3.29
CA THR A 126 -4.20 11.75 -3.15
C THR A 126 -3.32 11.35 -4.33
N VAL A 127 -2.45 12.27 -4.74
CA VAL A 127 -1.51 12.08 -5.86
C VAL A 127 -0.53 10.93 -5.60
N PHE A 128 -0.36 10.50 -4.35
CA PHE A 128 0.62 9.47 -3.94
C PHE A 128 -0.04 8.17 -3.45
N GLY A 129 -1.33 8.00 -3.72
CA GLY A 129 -2.09 6.83 -3.33
C GLY A 129 -2.80 6.97 -1.98
N SER A 130 -3.98 6.37 -1.89
CA SER A 130 -4.89 6.55 -0.75
C SER A 130 -4.30 6.00 0.56
N PRO A 131 -4.10 6.84 1.58
CA PRO A 131 -3.74 6.39 2.93
C PRO A 131 -4.82 5.49 3.52
N PHE A 132 -6.09 5.78 3.20
CA PHE A 132 -7.20 4.94 3.61
C PHE A 132 -7.05 3.51 3.08
N GLN A 133 -6.74 3.32 1.80
CA GLN A 133 -6.60 1.95 1.25
C GLN A 133 -5.49 1.16 1.94
N GLN A 134 -4.34 1.79 2.19
CA GLN A 134 -3.24 1.15 2.93
C GLN A 134 -3.64 0.82 4.37
N TRP A 135 -4.27 1.78 5.06
CA TRP A 135 -4.80 1.56 6.41
C TRP A 135 -5.88 0.47 6.45
N ALA A 136 -6.80 0.42 5.49
CA ALA A 136 -7.94 -0.49 5.48
C ALA A 136 -7.50 -1.95 5.35
N VAL A 137 -6.42 -2.21 4.60
CA VAL A 137 -5.82 -3.54 4.49
C VAL A 137 -5.11 -3.93 5.79
N MET A 138 -4.49 -2.98 6.49
CA MET A 138 -3.96 -3.23 7.82
C MET A 138 -5.07 -3.42 8.85
N CYS A 139 -6.18 -2.68 8.76
CA CYS A 139 -7.30 -2.64 9.70
C CYS A 139 -8.64 -3.23 9.16
N PRO A 140 -8.66 -4.45 8.59
CA PRO A 140 -9.80 -4.95 7.81
C PRO A 140 -11.05 -5.21 8.66
N HIS A 141 -10.90 -5.37 9.98
CA HIS A 141 -12.00 -5.67 10.88
C HIS A 141 -12.80 -4.44 11.33
N THR A 142 -12.32 -3.22 11.03
CA THR A 142 -13.02 -1.99 11.41
C THR A 142 -14.22 -1.75 10.49
N GLU A 143 -15.31 -1.23 11.03
CA GLU A 143 -16.52 -0.94 10.23
C GLU A 143 -16.21 0.05 9.11
N THR A 144 -15.39 1.05 9.43
CA THR A 144 -14.88 2.03 8.49
C THR A 144 -14.10 1.42 7.32
N ALA A 145 -13.30 0.37 7.54
CA ALA A 145 -12.64 -0.35 6.45
C ALA A 145 -13.66 -1.10 5.57
N LYS A 146 -14.69 -1.72 6.17
CA LYS A 146 -15.75 -2.41 5.41
C LYS A 146 -16.52 -1.44 4.52
N GLU A 147 -17.00 -0.33 5.10
CA GLU A 147 -17.77 0.70 4.38
C GLU A 147 -16.98 1.30 3.22
N GLY A 148 -15.71 1.68 3.46
CA GLY A 148 -14.88 2.26 2.40
C GLY A 148 -14.50 1.25 1.30
N ASN A 149 -14.23 -0.01 1.66
CA ASN A 149 -13.99 -1.07 0.67
C ASN A 149 -15.24 -1.35 -0.16
N GLN A 150 -16.43 -1.35 0.45
CA GLN A 150 -17.69 -1.48 -0.28
C GLN A 150 -17.90 -0.32 -1.25
N TYR A 151 -17.70 0.92 -0.80
CA TYR A 151 -17.78 2.11 -1.65
C TYR A 151 -16.88 2.02 -2.89
N LEU A 152 -15.62 1.59 -2.71
CA LEU A 152 -14.67 1.39 -3.80
C LEU A 152 -15.12 0.32 -4.79
N ASN A 153 -15.61 -0.81 -4.28
CA ASN A 153 -16.09 -1.91 -5.10
C ASN A 153 -17.30 -1.49 -5.94
N ASP A 154 -18.25 -0.76 -5.34
CA ASP A 154 -19.43 -0.25 -6.03
C ASP A 154 -19.05 0.76 -7.12
N HIS A 155 -18.14 1.70 -6.82
CA HIS A 155 -17.61 2.64 -7.80
C HIS A 155 -16.91 1.93 -8.97
N ALA A 156 -16.06 0.95 -8.68
CA ALA A 156 -15.38 0.17 -9.72
C ALA A 156 -16.38 -0.62 -10.59
N GLY A 157 -17.43 -1.17 -9.98
CA GLY A 157 -18.53 -1.83 -10.68
C GLY A 157 -19.25 -0.87 -11.64
N HIS A 158 -19.62 0.31 -11.15
CA HIS A 158 -20.28 1.34 -11.96
C HIS A 158 -19.44 1.76 -13.18
N TRP A 159 -18.14 2.01 -12.98
CA TRP A 159 -17.23 2.36 -14.06
C TRP A 159 -17.07 1.25 -15.11
N LYS A 160 -16.99 -0.02 -14.68
CA LYS A 160 -16.95 -1.16 -15.61
C LYS A 160 -18.21 -1.20 -16.49
N GLU A 161 -19.38 -0.91 -15.93
CA GLU A 161 -20.62 -0.87 -16.71
C GLU A 161 -20.66 0.31 -17.69
N ILE A 162 -20.19 1.49 -17.30
CA ILE A 162 -20.04 2.63 -18.22
C ILE A 162 -19.11 2.26 -19.40
N LEU A 163 -17.93 1.70 -19.10
CA LEU A 163 -16.95 1.33 -20.12
C LEU A 163 -17.49 0.26 -21.08
N LYS A 164 -18.24 -0.73 -20.57
CA LYS A 164 -18.93 -1.72 -21.41
C LYS A 164 -19.93 -1.07 -22.36
N LYS A 165 -20.72 -0.09 -21.88
CA LYS A 165 -21.70 0.63 -22.73
C LYS A 165 -21.02 1.44 -23.84
N ILE A 166 -19.90 2.10 -23.53
CA ILE A 166 -19.10 2.84 -24.52
C ILE A 166 -18.57 1.88 -25.59
N ARG A 167 -17.97 0.76 -25.18
CA ARG A 167 -17.39 -0.23 -26.11
C ARG A 167 -18.41 -0.94 -27.00
N ARG A 168 -19.69 -0.98 -26.64
CA ARG A 168 -20.77 -1.54 -27.48
C ARG A 168 -21.30 -0.55 -28.54
N LYS A 169 -20.99 0.74 -28.41
CA LYS A 169 -21.44 1.79 -29.33
C LYS A 169 -20.41 2.14 -30.41
N ASN A 170 -19.17 1.70 -30.23
CA ASN A 170 -18.05 1.81 -31.18
C ASN A 170 -17.73 0.44 -31.75
#